data_AF-A0A6V8F1U0-F1
#
_entry.id   AF-A0A6V8F1U0-F1
#
_cell.length_a   1.000
_cell.length_b   1.000
_cell.length_c   1.000
_cell.angle_alpha   90.00
_cell.angle_beta   90.00
_cell.angle_gamma   90.00
#
_symmetry.space_group_name_H-M   'P 1'
#
loop_
_entity.id
_entity.type
_entity.pdbx_description
1 polymer ?
#
loop_
_entity_poly.entity_id
_entity_poly.type
_entity_poly.pdbx_seq_one_letter_code
_entity_poly.pdbx_strand_id
1 'polypeptide(L)'
;MKGNIIISFIFIFFLIANSTIEPACAKEDLDFTLPDKGCYMAHCDQCQTDNNLMPIPEKNVSVVWYHRELIGEIIGTIGVGFSGNKDIAACTFSGLYDNLVIYDYDGNRLWQSADLLNSWTGSSAPMIDIYGRVIACDNKVVVMVDPLDADADQQIIEWVTKLPNGGIPFSPILTKDGTVIIATDRGPIYALDSSNGSLLAIKYLIPEKPVLTLLRLFGFNDSGFYSTINTPCTKGNRVYISTHYKDLRGWFGLLFDARLYAIDVDSDNPNPEERLQVAWHRGFGGPSGASPTLINDTIFFDGDRGQPSLMLRPHIYAVQDMGSYGKLKWKTAMPTSIDANMASDPRGGLWVVDTYLGRLVRYSIETGKIIEKINVNALVQEPGWHTPSSIITISGNETRPILLVSATAIRLFKSNTYVIAIDLQQNNTLLWKLKIAEATFANLQIPLGQYPVLLKDGKPRIVFATTRGGVWALGET
;
A
#
# COMPACT_ATOMS: atom_id res chain seq x y z
N MET A 1 -69.01 -23.74 34.75
CA MET A 1 -67.95 -24.25 33.87
C MET A 1 -66.72 -23.37 34.05
N LYS A 2 -65.64 -23.94 34.60
CA LYS A 2 -64.36 -23.26 34.82
C LYS A 2 -63.58 -23.27 33.49
N GLY A 3 -63.31 -22.11 32.91
CA GLY A 3 -62.45 -21.96 31.74
C GLY A 3 -61.13 -21.34 32.17
N ASN A 4 -60.06 -22.13 32.20
CA ASN A 4 -58.70 -21.66 32.37
C ASN A 4 -58.19 -21.11 31.02
N ILE A 5 -57.86 -19.83 30.97
CA ILE A 5 -57.12 -19.23 29.86
C ILE A 5 -55.64 -19.36 30.20
N ILE A 6 -54.94 -20.23 29.47
CA ILE A 6 -53.48 -20.37 29.52
C ILE A 6 -52.91 -19.30 28.59
N ILE A 7 -52.24 -18.29 29.14
CA ILE A 7 -51.45 -17.30 28.40
C ILE A 7 -50.04 -17.88 28.26
N SER A 8 -49.71 -18.41 27.07
CA SER A 8 -48.34 -18.81 26.73
C SER A 8 -47.54 -17.59 26.32
N PHE A 9 -46.57 -17.20 27.16
CA PHE A 9 -45.51 -16.26 26.78
C PHE A 9 -44.48 -17.00 25.91
N ILE A 10 -44.43 -16.67 24.62
CA ILE A 10 -43.34 -17.08 23.72
C ILE A 10 -42.20 -16.08 23.91
N PHE A 11 -41.15 -16.49 24.62
CA PHE A 11 -39.88 -15.78 24.63
C PHE A 11 -39.10 -16.12 23.35
N ILE A 12 -39.08 -15.19 22.40
CA ILE A 12 -38.18 -15.25 21.25
C ILE A 12 -36.81 -14.73 21.72
N PHE A 13 -35.88 -15.64 21.97
CA PHE A 13 -34.46 -15.30 22.10
C PHE A 13 -33.93 -14.93 20.72
N PHE A 14 -33.66 -13.64 20.50
CA PHE A 14 -32.75 -13.21 19.44
C PHE A 14 -31.34 -13.65 19.82
N LEU A 15 -30.88 -14.77 19.24
CA LEU A 15 -29.46 -15.05 19.15
C LEU A 15 -28.86 -13.99 18.21
N ILE A 16 -28.35 -12.91 18.79
CA ILE A 16 -27.35 -12.08 18.12
C ILE A 16 -26.09 -12.94 18.10
N ALA A 17 -25.92 -13.70 17.02
CA ALA A 17 -24.63 -14.28 16.72
C ALA A 17 -23.67 -13.10 16.54
N ASN A 18 -22.88 -12.82 17.58
CA ASN A 18 -21.66 -12.04 17.42
C ASN A 18 -20.76 -12.86 16.50
N SER A 19 -20.91 -12.69 15.19
CA SER A 19 -19.91 -13.11 14.23
C SER A 19 -18.70 -12.23 14.52
N THR A 20 -17.83 -12.69 15.40
CA THR A 20 -16.47 -12.18 15.46
C THR A 20 -15.90 -12.38 14.07
N ILE A 21 -15.67 -11.27 13.37
CA ILE A 21 -14.98 -11.26 12.09
C ILE A 21 -13.59 -11.78 12.42
N GLU A 22 -13.35 -13.06 12.22
CA GLU A 22 -11.99 -13.57 12.25
C GLU A 22 -11.23 -12.83 11.14
N PRO A 23 -10.09 -12.18 11.44
CA PRO A 23 -9.29 -11.56 10.41
C PRO A 23 -8.97 -12.64 9.38
N ALA A 24 -9.30 -12.38 8.11
CA ALA A 24 -9.21 -13.36 7.01
C ALA A 24 -7.79 -13.89 6.73
N CYS A 25 -6.80 -13.48 7.54
CA CYS A 25 -5.39 -13.82 7.48
C CYS A 25 -4.95 -14.50 8.79
N ALA A 26 -5.32 -15.77 8.99
CA ALA A 26 -4.84 -16.56 10.13
C ALA A 26 -3.32 -16.86 9.98
N LYS A 27 -2.57 -16.77 11.09
CA LYS A 27 -1.11 -16.98 11.14
C LYS A 27 -0.78 -18.48 11.21
N GLU A 28 0.00 -18.96 10.25
CA GLU A 28 0.78 -20.21 10.38
C GLU A 28 2.19 -19.88 10.90
N ASP A 29 2.90 -20.88 11.42
CA ASP A 29 4.27 -20.73 11.94
C ASP A 29 5.25 -20.57 10.76
N LEU A 30 5.28 -19.36 10.20
CA LEU A 30 6.18 -18.98 9.12
C LEU A 30 7.52 -18.53 9.70
N ASP A 31 8.60 -18.82 8.98
CA ASP A 31 9.90 -18.23 9.31
C ASP A 31 9.77 -16.70 9.33
N PHE A 32 9.37 -16.07 8.22
CA PHE A 32 9.10 -14.62 8.17
C PHE A 32 7.65 -14.31 8.56
N THR A 33 7.43 -13.91 9.82
CA THR A 33 6.08 -13.65 10.36
C THR A 33 5.76 -12.16 10.46
N LEU A 34 4.76 -11.70 9.72
CA LEU A 34 4.31 -10.31 9.76
C LEU A 34 3.66 -9.94 11.12
N PRO A 35 3.89 -8.72 11.63
CA PRO A 35 3.26 -8.27 12.87
C PRO A 35 1.75 -8.06 12.70
N ASP A 36 1.01 -8.04 13.80
CA ASP A 36 -0.45 -7.80 13.81
C ASP A 36 -0.80 -6.31 13.78
N LYS A 37 0.16 -5.45 14.11
CA LYS A 37 0.05 -3.99 14.16
C LYS A 37 1.32 -3.34 13.65
N GLY A 38 1.25 -2.04 13.45
CA GLY A 38 2.29 -1.29 12.75
C GLY A 38 2.01 -1.26 11.25
N CYS A 39 2.83 -0.51 10.54
CA CYS A 39 2.70 -0.36 9.10
C CYS A 39 3.88 -1.07 8.44
N TYR A 40 3.91 -2.39 8.57
CA TYR A 40 5.11 -3.22 8.41
C TYR A 40 5.43 -3.59 6.95
N MET A 41 4.55 -3.25 6.03
CA MET A 41 4.73 -3.35 4.58
C MET A 41 4.00 -2.19 3.92
N ALA A 42 4.06 -2.09 2.59
CA ALA A 42 3.20 -1.13 1.89
C ALA A 42 1.74 -1.29 2.31
N HIS A 43 1.08 -0.15 2.52
CA HIS A 43 -0.29 0.01 3.02
C HIS A 43 -0.61 -0.80 4.28
N CYS A 44 0.40 -0.92 5.15
CA CYS A 44 0.40 -1.47 6.51
C CYS A 44 0.12 -2.97 6.68
N ASP A 45 -0.59 -3.63 5.77
CA ASP A 45 -0.93 -5.04 5.88
C ASP A 45 -1.13 -5.72 4.52
N GLN A 46 -1.27 -7.05 4.54
CA GLN A 46 -1.50 -7.88 3.35
C GLN A 46 -2.76 -7.51 2.55
N CYS A 47 -3.77 -6.95 3.21
CA CYS A 47 -5.01 -6.49 2.61
C CYS A 47 -4.91 -5.05 2.08
N GLN A 48 -3.77 -4.37 2.28
CA GLN A 48 -3.50 -2.99 1.92
C GLN A 48 -4.54 -2.03 2.51
N THR A 49 -4.88 -2.21 3.79
CA THR A 49 -5.94 -1.39 4.44
C THR A 49 -5.48 -0.02 4.92
N ASP A 50 -4.16 0.19 4.98
CA ASP A 50 -3.48 1.36 5.55
C ASP A 50 -3.80 1.61 7.04
N ASN A 51 -4.29 0.58 7.74
CA ASN A 51 -4.55 0.65 9.16
C ASN A 51 -3.39 0.05 9.95
N ASN A 52 -2.71 0.86 10.77
CA ASN A 52 -1.62 0.37 11.62
C ASN A 52 -2.06 0.02 13.04
N LEU A 53 -3.26 0.45 13.48
CA LEU A 53 -3.80 0.24 14.84
C LEU A 53 -2.85 0.66 15.99
N MET A 54 -2.01 1.67 15.75
CA MET A 54 -1.03 2.19 16.71
C MET A 54 -1.46 3.53 17.30
N PRO A 55 -1.17 3.84 18.58
CA PRO A 55 -1.40 5.18 19.13
C PRO A 55 -0.56 6.22 18.38
N ILE A 56 -1.00 7.48 18.35
CA ILE A 56 -0.22 8.58 17.76
C ILE A 56 0.11 9.64 18.81
N PRO A 57 1.10 10.51 18.57
CA PRO A 57 1.29 11.72 19.38
C PRO A 57 0.03 12.58 19.35
N GLU A 58 -0.45 13.05 20.50
CA GLU A 58 -1.68 13.85 20.57
C GLU A 58 -1.42 15.31 20.96
N LYS A 59 -0.39 15.57 21.77
CA LYS A 59 -0.11 16.90 22.32
C LYS A 59 1.30 17.36 22.02
N ASN A 60 1.45 18.67 21.82
CA ASN A 60 2.76 19.32 21.59
C ASN A 60 3.62 18.60 20.54
N VAL A 61 2.98 18.17 19.45
CA VAL A 61 3.65 17.38 18.41
C VAL A 61 4.66 18.25 17.69
N SER A 62 5.92 17.79 17.68
CA SER A 62 7.03 18.47 17.02
C SER A 62 7.99 17.46 16.40
N VAL A 63 9.01 17.96 15.68
CA VAL A 63 10.07 17.12 15.11
C VAL A 63 10.99 16.69 16.24
N VAL A 64 11.09 15.37 16.46
CA VAL A 64 11.97 14.79 17.49
C VAL A 64 13.35 14.53 16.93
N TRP A 65 13.42 13.99 15.71
CA TRP A 65 14.66 13.81 14.97
C TRP A 65 14.42 13.91 13.46
N TYR A 66 15.50 14.17 12.73
CA TYR A 66 15.49 14.43 11.30
C TYR A 66 16.83 14.00 10.68
N HIS A 67 16.77 13.27 9.58
CA HIS A 67 17.94 12.77 8.85
C HIS A 67 17.92 13.17 7.39
N ARG A 68 19.02 13.77 6.92
CA ARG A 68 19.25 14.08 5.50
C ARG A 68 20.75 14.09 5.18
N GLU A 69 21.46 13.10 5.67
CA GLU A 69 22.92 13.00 5.52
C GLU A 69 23.30 12.01 4.41
N LEU A 70 22.51 10.96 4.20
CA LEU A 70 22.78 9.95 3.17
C LEU A 70 22.27 10.40 1.80
N ILE A 71 22.92 9.92 0.72
CA ILE A 71 22.49 10.28 -0.64
C ILE A 71 21.04 9.82 -0.91
N GLY A 72 20.67 8.63 -0.42
CA GLY A 72 19.30 8.11 -0.47
C GLY A 72 18.31 9.07 0.20
N GLU A 73 18.58 9.47 1.45
CA GLU A 73 17.76 10.42 2.20
C GLU A 73 17.65 11.79 1.50
N ILE A 74 18.74 12.29 0.92
CA ILE A 74 18.78 13.57 0.20
C ILE A 74 17.89 13.54 -1.04
N ILE A 75 17.85 12.42 -1.78
CA ILE A 75 16.97 12.26 -2.94
C ILE A 75 15.53 11.97 -2.51
N GLY A 76 15.38 11.25 -1.41
CA GLY A 76 14.10 10.84 -0.86
C GLY A 76 13.52 9.60 -1.53
N THR A 77 12.28 9.32 -1.18
CA THR A 77 11.51 8.18 -1.68
C THR A 77 10.48 8.61 -2.73
N ILE A 78 10.05 7.70 -3.60
CA ILE A 78 9.05 7.93 -4.64
C ILE A 78 7.94 6.87 -4.47
N GLY A 79 6.86 7.23 -3.77
CA GLY A 79 5.75 6.32 -3.48
C GLY A 79 5.67 5.98 -2.00
N VAL A 80 5.36 4.72 -1.68
CA VAL A 80 5.05 4.27 -0.31
C VAL A 80 6.28 4.35 0.62
N GLY A 81 7.40 3.77 0.17
CA GLY A 81 8.76 4.10 0.62
C GLY A 81 9.18 3.75 2.04
N PHE A 82 8.26 3.37 2.94
CA PHE A 82 8.56 3.33 4.37
C PHE A 82 7.71 2.27 5.06
N SER A 83 8.29 1.48 5.97
CA SER A 83 7.56 0.50 6.79
C SER A 83 8.07 0.50 8.23
N GLY A 84 7.27 -0.01 9.17
CA GLY A 84 7.63 -0.09 10.58
C GLY A 84 6.83 -1.13 11.36
N ASN A 85 7.50 -1.88 12.24
CA ASN A 85 6.92 -2.97 13.03
C ASN A 85 6.72 -2.62 14.52
N LYS A 86 6.67 -1.32 14.87
CA LYS A 86 6.70 -0.73 16.22
C LYS A 86 8.10 -0.43 16.77
N ASP A 87 9.06 -1.32 16.57
CA ASP A 87 10.37 -1.18 17.23
C ASP A 87 11.40 -0.54 16.28
N ILE A 88 11.33 -0.90 15.00
CA ILE A 88 12.18 -0.34 13.94
C ILE A 88 11.34 0.19 12.77
N ALA A 89 11.98 1.04 11.99
CA ALA A 89 11.50 1.60 10.74
C ALA A 89 12.49 1.29 9.62
N ALA A 90 12.00 0.89 8.45
CA ALA A 90 12.81 0.68 7.26
C ALA A 90 12.32 1.57 6.12
N CYS A 91 13.24 2.28 5.47
CA CYS A 91 12.95 3.23 4.40
C CYS A 91 13.72 2.90 3.15
N THR A 92 13.06 2.99 2.00
CA THR A 92 13.69 2.85 0.68
C THR A 92 13.78 4.19 -0.05
N PHE A 93 14.85 4.38 -0.82
CA PHE A 93 15.16 5.65 -1.49
C PHE A 93 15.55 5.45 -2.95
N SER A 94 15.63 6.56 -3.68
CA SER A 94 16.03 6.60 -5.10
C SER A 94 17.40 7.26 -5.33
N GLY A 95 18.29 7.18 -4.35
CA GLY A 95 19.68 7.64 -4.44
C GLY A 95 20.59 6.70 -5.26
N LEU A 96 21.86 7.09 -5.37
CA LEU A 96 22.87 6.26 -6.05
C LEU A 96 23.31 5.05 -5.20
N TYR A 97 23.29 5.20 -3.88
CA TYR A 97 23.62 4.21 -2.85
C TYR A 97 22.78 4.52 -1.59
N ASP A 98 22.82 3.64 -0.59
CA ASP A 98 22.04 3.75 0.66
C ASP A 98 20.54 3.86 0.41
N ASN A 99 20.04 2.98 -0.46
CA ASN A 99 18.65 2.96 -0.92
C ASN A 99 17.73 2.09 -0.08
N LEU A 100 18.25 1.42 0.96
CA LEU A 100 17.50 0.94 2.11
C LEU A 100 18.25 1.38 3.37
N VAL A 101 17.54 2.01 4.31
CA VAL A 101 18.09 2.42 5.62
C VAL A 101 17.10 2.02 6.70
N ILE A 102 17.62 1.47 7.79
CA ILE A 102 16.84 0.99 8.94
C ILE A 102 17.16 1.85 10.15
N TYR A 103 16.12 2.37 10.79
CA TYR A 103 16.18 3.27 11.94
C TYR A 103 15.53 2.62 13.17
N ASP A 104 16.09 2.86 14.34
CA ASP A 104 15.41 2.60 15.60
C ASP A 104 14.45 3.75 15.99
N TYR A 105 13.79 3.59 17.13
CA TYR A 105 12.92 4.61 17.71
C TYR A 105 13.62 5.97 17.88
N ASP A 106 14.90 5.99 18.26
CA ASP A 106 15.70 7.18 18.59
C ASP A 106 16.37 7.83 17.36
N GLY A 107 16.16 7.26 16.17
CA GLY A 107 16.72 7.76 14.92
C GLY A 107 18.12 7.22 14.64
N ASN A 108 18.65 6.29 15.46
CA ASN A 108 19.91 5.67 15.14
C ASN A 108 19.75 4.79 13.89
N ARG A 109 20.68 4.91 12.95
CA ARG A 109 20.76 4.01 11.80
C ARG A 109 21.32 2.67 12.26
N LEU A 110 20.48 1.64 12.24
CA LEU A 110 20.87 0.27 12.55
C LEU A 110 21.64 -0.36 11.38
N TRP A 111 21.22 -0.04 10.15
CA TRP A 111 21.83 -0.57 8.93
C TRP A 111 21.51 0.29 7.70
N GLN A 112 22.36 0.23 6.68
CA GLN A 112 22.14 0.84 5.36
C GLN A 112 22.70 -0.04 4.23
N SER A 113 22.08 0.04 3.05
CA SER A 113 22.38 -0.88 1.94
C SER A 113 23.71 -0.65 1.23
N ALA A 114 24.33 0.51 1.37
CA ALA A 114 25.43 0.94 0.48
C ALA A 114 25.03 0.67 -0.99
N ASP A 115 25.87 -0.06 -1.74
CA ASP A 115 25.67 -0.38 -3.17
C ASP A 115 24.82 -1.64 -3.43
N LEU A 116 24.29 -2.31 -2.40
CA LEU A 116 23.53 -3.55 -2.56
C LEU A 116 22.22 -3.34 -3.34
N LEU A 117 21.62 -2.16 -3.17
CA LEU A 117 20.33 -1.78 -3.75
C LEU A 117 20.47 -0.45 -4.51
N ASN A 118 19.95 -0.40 -5.73
CA ASN A 118 20.04 0.77 -6.61
C ASN A 118 18.82 1.71 -6.52
N SER A 119 18.79 2.77 -7.32
CA SER A 119 17.76 3.83 -7.25
C SER A 119 16.32 3.36 -7.52
N TRP A 120 16.12 2.19 -8.13
CA TRP A 120 14.78 1.64 -8.34
C TRP A 120 14.13 1.13 -7.05
N THR A 121 14.90 0.93 -5.97
CA THR A 121 14.37 0.55 -4.65
C THR A 121 13.31 1.53 -4.15
N GLY A 122 13.50 2.83 -4.40
CA GLY A 122 12.60 3.87 -3.93
C GLY A 122 11.18 3.84 -4.52
N SER A 123 10.88 2.93 -5.46
CA SER A 123 9.53 2.66 -5.97
C SER A 123 8.73 1.63 -5.16
N SER A 124 9.36 1.06 -4.13
CA SER A 124 8.91 -0.11 -3.39
C SER A 124 9.01 0.16 -1.89
N ALA A 125 8.03 -0.19 -1.06
CA ALA A 125 8.22 -0.21 0.40
C ALA A 125 8.85 -1.54 0.84
N PRO A 126 9.69 -1.54 1.89
CA PRO A 126 10.20 -2.79 2.46
C PRO A 126 9.10 -3.52 3.24
N MET A 127 9.27 -4.81 3.53
CA MET A 127 8.48 -5.56 4.53
C MET A 127 9.32 -5.78 5.78
N ILE A 128 8.70 -5.78 6.97
CA ILE A 128 9.33 -6.02 8.26
C ILE A 128 8.54 -7.08 9.02
N ASP A 129 9.22 -8.06 9.60
CA ASP A 129 8.58 -9.09 10.42
C ASP A 129 8.54 -8.73 11.92
N ILE A 130 8.04 -9.65 12.74
CA ILE A 130 7.98 -9.50 14.21
C ILE A 130 9.36 -9.51 14.90
N TYR A 131 10.41 -9.99 14.23
CA TYR A 131 11.77 -10.07 14.75
C TYR A 131 12.64 -8.89 14.31
N GLY A 132 12.14 -8.06 13.40
CA GLY A 132 12.86 -6.91 12.85
C GLY A 132 13.63 -7.23 11.57
N ARG A 133 13.48 -8.43 10.99
CA ARG A 133 14.03 -8.75 9.68
C ARG A 133 13.30 -7.97 8.61
N VAL A 134 14.04 -7.50 7.61
CA VAL A 134 13.56 -6.61 6.57
C VAL A 134 13.78 -7.23 5.19
N ILE A 135 12.70 -7.35 4.41
CA ILE A 135 12.78 -7.70 2.98
C ILE A 135 12.63 -6.43 2.15
N ALA A 136 13.56 -6.20 1.22
CA ALA A 136 13.47 -5.12 0.25
C ALA A 136 13.98 -5.56 -1.12
N CYS A 137 13.68 -4.77 -2.15
CA CYS A 137 14.04 -5.13 -3.52
C CYS A 137 14.25 -3.91 -4.40
N ASP A 138 15.12 -4.08 -5.39
CA ASP A 138 15.25 -3.20 -6.55
C ASP A 138 14.95 -3.99 -7.85
N ASN A 139 15.27 -3.42 -9.01
CA ASN A 139 15.03 -4.06 -10.29
C ASN A 139 16.02 -5.19 -10.64
N LYS A 140 16.92 -5.59 -9.74
CA LYS A 140 17.97 -6.58 -9.95
C LYS A 140 18.04 -7.62 -8.85
N VAL A 141 17.75 -7.25 -7.60
CA VAL A 141 17.84 -8.13 -6.45
C VAL A 141 16.69 -7.93 -5.46
N VAL A 142 16.39 -9.00 -4.73
CA VAL A 142 15.62 -9.00 -3.49
C VAL A 142 16.58 -9.38 -2.38
N VAL A 143 16.49 -8.73 -1.23
CA VAL A 143 17.35 -8.98 -0.06
C VAL A 143 16.51 -9.17 1.17
N MET A 144 16.97 -10.03 2.07
CA MET A 144 16.54 -10.05 3.47
C MET A 144 17.71 -9.65 4.35
N VAL A 145 17.45 -8.80 5.34
CA VAL A 145 18.43 -8.40 6.34
C VAL A 145 17.88 -8.54 7.75
N ASP A 146 18.71 -8.96 8.70
CA ASP A 146 18.43 -8.93 10.13
C ASP A 146 19.33 -7.89 10.82
N PRO A 147 18.83 -6.67 11.08
CA PRO A 147 19.61 -5.61 11.72
C PRO A 147 19.71 -5.77 13.24
N LEU A 148 18.98 -6.71 13.84
CA LEU A 148 18.91 -6.88 15.31
C LEU A 148 19.64 -8.14 15.79
N ASP A 149 19.97 -9.07 14.89
CA ASP A 149 20.86 -10.19 15.21
C ASP A 149 22.26 -9.67 15.55
N ALA A 150 22.55 -9.67 16.85
CA ALA A 150 23.71 -9.03 17.47
C ALA A 150 24.85 -10.02 17.78
N ASP A 151 24.76 -11.26 17.30
CA ASP A 151 25.88 -12.19 17.43
C ASP A 151 27.05 -11.68 16.58
N ALA A 152 28.17 -11.43 17.25
CA ALA A 152 29.33 -10.66 16.75
C ALA A 152 30.03 -11.26 15.50
N ASP A 153 29.55 -12.41 15.02
CA ASP A 153 30.12 -13.19 13.93
C ASP A 153 29.07 -13.49 12.83
N GLN A 154 28.75 -12.48 12.00
CA GLN A 154 28.25 -12.61 10.61
C GLN A 154 26.88 -13.30 10.45
N GLN A 155 25.78 -12.60 10.14
CA GLN A 155 25.52 -12.09 8.78
C GLN A 155 24.22 -11.24 8.79
N ILE A 156 24.33 -9.90 8.87
CA ILE A 156 23.16 -8.99 8.78
C ILE A 156 22.35 -9.20 7.49
N ILE A 157 22.94 -9.75 6.42
CA ILE A 157 22.26 -10.03 5.16
C ILE A 157 21.92 -11.52 5.08
N GLU A 158 20.76 -11.94 5.55
CA GLU A 158 20.32 -13.35 5.53
C GLU A 158 20.43 -13.99 4.14
N TRP A 159 19.86 -13.34 3.13
CA TRP A 159 19.95 -13.81 1.74
C TRP A 159 19.83 -12.67 0.72
N VAL A 160 20.32 -12.95 -0.49
CA VAL A 160 20.22 -12.07 -1.67
C VAL A 160 19.85 -12.91 -2.89
N THR A 161 18.77 -12.54 -3.57
CA THR A 161 18.28 -13.24 -4.76
C THR A 161 18.28 -12.34 -5.97
N LYS A 162 18.89 -12.79 -7.06
CA LYS A 162 18.91 -12.07 -8.33
C LYS A 162 17.59 -12.25 -9.08
N LEU A 163 17.10 -11.16 -9.69
CA LEU A 163 15.93 -11.12 -10.55
C LEU A 163 16.39 -11.19 -12.02
N PRO A 164 16.34 -12.37 -12.68
CA PRO A 164 16.97 -12.59 -13.98
C PRO A 164 16.38 -11.75 -15.12
N ASN A 165 15.12 -11.33 -14.99
CA ASN A 165 14.39 -10.63 -16.04
C ASN A 165 14.15 -9.15 -15.72
N GLY A 166 14.72 -8.65 -14.62
CA GLY A 166 14.52 -7.28 -14.14
C GLY A 166 13.06 -6.91 -13.89
N GLY A 167 12.71 -5.66 -14.18
CA GLY A 167 11.40 -5.06 -13.85
C GLY A 167 11.49 -4.20 -12.59
N ILE A 168 10.78 -3.07 -12.57
CA ILE A 168 10.78 -2.16 -11.42
C ILE A 168 9.81 -2.72 -10.38
N PRO A 169 10.24 -3.08 -9.15
CA PRO A 169 9.36 -3.73 -8.18
C PRO A 169 8.39 -2.74 -7.51
N PHE A 170 7.18 -3.20 -7.21
CA PHE A 170 6.15 -2.41 -6.51
C PHE A 170 5.77 -3.04 -5.17
N SER A 171 6.70 -2.97 -4.21
CA SER A 171 6.62 -3.53 -2.85
C SER A 171 6.49 -5.06 -2.81
N PRO A 172 7.29 -5.74 -1.97
CA PRO A 172 7.05 -7.15 -1.70
C PRO A 172 5.73 -7.30 -0.93
N ILE A 173 5.11 -8.45 -1.11
CA ILE A 173 4.00 -8.94 -0.29
C ILE A 173 4.29 -10.38 0.13
N LEU A 174 3.62 -10.85 1.17
CA LEU A 174 3.71 -12.23 1.65
C LEU A 174 2.37 -12.94 1.47
N THR A 175 2.38 -14.19 1.01
CA THR A 175 1.23 -15.10 1.06
C THR A 175 1.18 -15.84 2.39
N LYS A 176 0.11 -16.63 2.62
CA LYS A 176 -0.03 -17.42 3.86
C LYS A 176 1.01 -18.53 3.99
N ASP A 177 1.48 -19.10 2.89
CA ASP A 177 2.52 -20.13 2.87
C ASP A 177 3.96 -19.59 2.95
N GLY A 178 4.15 -18.29 3.18
CA GLY A 178 5.50 -17.68 3.25
C GLY A 178 6.12 -17.38 1.89
N THR A 179 5.36 -17.46 0.79
CA THR A 179 5.86 -17.00 -0.51
C THR A 179 5.89 -15.47 -0.57
N VAL A 180 7.07 -14.91 -0.86
CA VAL A 180 7.25 -13.50 -1.19
C VAL A 180 6.89 -13.29 -2.66
N ILE A 181 5.94 -12.40 -2.93
CA ILE A 181 5.55 -12.05 -4.30
C ILE A 181 6.03 -10.64 -4.62
N ILE A 182 6.75 -10.51 -5.74
CA ILE A 182 7.19 -9.23 -6.29
C ILE A 182 6.49 -9.02 -7.64
N ALA A 183 5.50 -8.13 -7.66
CA ALA A 183 4.93 -7.65 -8.93
C ALA A 183 5.75 -6.47 -9.44
N THR A 184 5.98 -6.41 -10.76
CA THR A 184 6.86 -5.40 -11.35
C THR A 184 6.20 -4.58 -12.45
N ASP A 185 6.72 -3.38 -12.66
CA ASP A 185 6.55 -2.64 -13.91
C ASP A 185 7.59 -3.08 -14.93
N ARG A 186 7.16 -3.26 -16.18
CA ARG A 186 8.01 -3.68 -17.32
C ARG A 186 8.77 -4.99 -17.09
N GLY A 187 8.26 -5.86 -16.22
CA GLY A 187 8.83 -7.19 -15.96
C GLY A 187 7.75 -8.20 -15.60
N PRO A 188 8.17 -9.42 -15.18
CA PRO A 188 7.27 -10.46 -14.72
C PRO A 188 6.89 -10.27 -13.24
N ILE A 189 6.04 -11.16 -12.75
CA ILE A 189 5.84 -11.42 -11.33
C ILE A 189 6.85 -12.47 -10.89
N TYR A 190 7.50 -12.24 -9.75
CA TYR A 190 8.38 -13.22 -9.12
C TYR A 190 7.74 -13.79 -7.87
N ALA A 191 7.98 -15.07 -7.61
CA ALA A 191 7.68 -15.75 -6.37
C ALA A 191 8.98 -16.27 -5.74
N LEU A 192 9.22 -15.96 -4.48
CA LEU A 192 10.41 -16.38 -3.74
C LEU A 192 10.01 -17.02 -2.41
N ASP A 193 10.81 -17.97 -1.95
CA ASP A 193 10.70 -18.52 -0.60
C ASP A 193 11.21 -17.49 0.41
N SER A 194 10.41 -17.12 1.43
CA SER A 194 10.83 -16.12 2.41
C SER A 194 12.00 -16.55 3.28
N SER A 195 12.18 -17.86 3.51
CA SER A 195 13.18 -18.39 4.46
C SER A 195 14.60 -18.33 3.93
N ASN A 196 14.77 -18.57 2.63
CA ASN A 196 16.10 -18.70 2.01
C ASN A 196 16.26 -17.88 0.72
N GLY A 197 15.21 -17.15 0.31
CA GLY A 197 15.22 -16.33 -0.89
C GLY A 197 15.14 -17.11 -2.20
N SER A 198 15.00 -18.44 -2.20
CA SER A 198 14.99 -19.24 -3.44
C SER A 198 13.91 -18.76 -4.39
N LEU A 199 14.28 -18.54 -5.65
CA LEU A 199 13.33 -18.16 -6.70
C LEU A 199 12.44 -19.37 -7.05
N LEU A 200 11.17 -19.29 -6.69
CA LEU A 200 10.20 -20.35 -6.87
C LEU A 200 9.55 -20.33 -8.26
N ALA A 201 9.20 -19.15 -8.77
CA ALA A 201 8.54 -19.01 -10.07
C ALA A 201 8.69 -17.60 -10.68
N ILE A 202 8.51 -17.53 -12.00
CA ILE A 202 8.45 -16.30 -12.79
C ILE A 202 7.19 -16.36 -13.68
N LYS A 203 6.36 -15.31 -13.67
CA LYS A 203 5.15 -15.25 -14.50
C LYS A 203 5.01 -13.94 -15.27
N TYR A 204 4.91 -14.03 -16.59
CA TYR A 204 4.42 -12.93 -17.41
C TYR A 204 2.91 -13.05 -17.60
N LEU A 205 2.18 -11.94 -17.40
CA LEU A 205 0.76 -11.85 -17.67
C LEU A 205 0.55 -11.45 -19.13
N ILE A 206 0.47 -12.44 -20.03
CA ILE A 206 0.35 -12.21 -21.47
C ILE A 206 -1.13 -12.06 -21.86
N PRO A 207 -1.50 -11.17 -22.81
CA PRO A 207 -2.85 -11.10 -23.32
C PRO A 207 -3.31 -12.41 -23.98
N GLU A 208 -4.62 -12.63 -23.96
CA GLU A 208 -5.24 -13.78 -24.62
C GLU A 208 -5.09 -13.68 -26.15
N LYS A 209 -5.04 -14.83 -26.84
CA LYS A 209 -4.88 -14.92 -28.30
C LYS A 209 -5.83 -14.01 -29.11
N PRO A 210 -7.13 -13.84 -28.76
CA PRO A 210 -8.00 -12.93 -29.48
C PRO A 210 -7.53 -11.47 -29.43
N VAL A 211 -7.02 -11.01 -28.27
CA VAL A 211 -6.46 -9.65 -28.12
C VAL A 211 -5.22 -9.50 -28.99
N LEU A 212 -4.32 -10.50 -28.97
CA LEU A 212 -3.14 -10.52 -29.84
C LEU A 212 -3.49 -10.47 -31.33
N THR A 213 -4.56 -11.15 -31.73
CA THR A 213 -5.05 -11.15 -33.11
C THR A 213 -5.57 -9.77 -33.52
N LEU A 214 -6.32 -9.11 -32.64
CA LEU A 214 -6.81 -7.75 -32.87
C LEU A 214 -5.65 -6.74 -32.95
N LEU A 215 -4.68 -6.83 -32.05
CA LEU A 215 -3.47 -5.99 -32.06
C LEU A 215 -2.71 -6.13 -33.38
N ARG A 216 -2.54 -7.37 -33.86
CA ARG A 216 -1.90 -7.66 -35.17
C ARG A 216 -2.66 -7.04 -36.34
N LEU A 217 -4.01 -7.05 -36.32
CA LEU A 217 -4.82 -6.41 -37.37
C LEU A 217 -4.58 -4.89 -37.46
N PHE A 218 -4.26 -4.23 -36.35
CA PHE A 218 -3.89 -2.81 -36.31
C PHE A 218 -2.40 -2.56 -36.55
N GLY A 219 -1.63 -3.56 -37.00
CA GLY A 219 -0.20 -3.44 -37.28
C GLY A 219 0.70 -3.52 -36.04
N PHE A 220 0.15 -3.82 -34.86
CA PHE A 220 0.95 -4.09 -33.67
C PHE A 220 1.35 -5.57 -33.67
N ASN A 221 2.58 -5.86 -34.11
CA ASN A 221 3.11 -7.23 -34.13
C ASN A 221 3.72 -7.65 -32.78
N ASP A 222 3.35 -6.96 -31.71
CA ASP A 222 3.93 -7.06 -30.39
C ASP A 222 2.93 -7.72 -29.44
N SER A 223 3.36 -8.78 -28.75
CA SER A 223 2.51 -9.48 -27.78
C SER A 223 2.35 -8.75 -26.45
N GLY A 224 3.26 -7.82 -26.13
CA GLY A 224 3.29 -7.07 -24.88
C GLY A 224 3.09 -7.93 -23.63
N PHE A 225 2.76 -7.29 -22.52
CA PHE A 225 2.34 -7.96 -21.29
C PHE A 225 1.63 -6.97 -20.37
N TYR A 226 0.86 -7.51 -19.42
CA TYR A 226 0.33 -6.73 -18.31
C TYR A 226 1.39 -6.67 -17.20
N SER A 227 1.65 -5.45 -16.74
CA SER A 227 2.56 -5.15 -15.62
C SER A 227 1.91 -4.14 -14.70
N THR A 228 2.48 -3.91 -13.52
CA THR A 228 1.83 -3.06 -12.50
C THR A 228 2.73 -1.92 -12.05
N ILE A 229 2.11 -0.83 -11.63
CA ILE A 229 2.73 0.25 -10.85
C ILE A 229 2.10 0.35 -9.45
N ASN A 230 1.43 -0.72 -9.02
CA ASN A 230 0.62 -0.79 -7.82
C ASN A 230 1.07 -1.97 -6.98
N THR A 231 1.05 -1.82 -5.66
CA THR A 231 1.38 -2.92 -4.76
C THR A 231 0.24 -3.93 -4.72
N PRO A 232 0.49 -5.24 -4.91
CA PRO A 232 -0.54 -6.27 -4.79
C PRO A 232 -1.15 -6.36 -3.39
N CYS A 233 -2.34 -6.96 -3.26
CA CYS A 233 -2.85 -7.43 -1.97
C CYS A 233 -3.02 -8.95 -1.96
N THR A 234 -3.11 -9.57 -0.79
CA THR A 234 -3.26 -11.04 -0.66
C THR A 234 -4.42 -11.46 0.22
N LYS A 235 -4.94 -12.64 -0.07
CA LYS A 235 -5.85 -13.41 0.79
C LYS A 235 -5.41 -14.86 0.81
N GLY A 236 -4.83 -15.32 1.91
CA GLY A 236 -4.25 -16.66 1.94
C GLY A 236 -3.11 -16.77 0.91
N ASN A 237 -3.20 -17.75 0.01
CA ASN A 237 -2.27 -17.93 -1.11
C ASN A 237 -2.80 -17.37 -2.43
N ARG A 238 -3.75 -16.42 -2.38
CA ARG A 238 -4.22 -15.71 -3.56
C ARG A 238 -3.75 -14.27 -3.55
N VAL A 239 -3.22 -13.81 -4.68
CA VAL A 239 -2.69 -12.46 -4.89
C VAL A 239 -3.60 -11.71 -5.86
N TYR A 240 -3.89 -10.45 -5.57
CA TYR A 240 -4.63 -9.55 -6.46
C TYR A 240 -3.76 -8.42 -6.97
N ILE A 241 -3.72 -8.25 -8.30
CA ILE A 241 -2.81 -7.29 -8.95
C ILE A 241 -3.58 -6.45 -9.96
N SER A 242 -3.60 -5.13 -9.75
CA SER A 242 -4.09 -4.15 -10.73
C SER A 242 -2.99 -3.87 -11.75
N THR A 243 -3.25 -4.10 -13.04
CA THR A 243 -2.22 -4.11 -14.09
C THR A 243 -2.63 -3.31 -15.31
N HIS A 244 -1.65 -2.92 -16.12
CA HIS A 244 -1.81 -2.23 -17.39
C HIS A 244 -1.07 -2.95 -18.50
N TYR A 245 -1.70 -3.03 -19.66
CA TYR A 245 -1.04 -3.53 -20.85
C TYR A 245 0.06 -2.56 -21.28
N LYS A 246 1.27 -3.10 -21.44
CA LYS A 246 2.43 -2.43 -22.00
C LYS A 246 2.95 -3.19 -23.21
N ASP A 247 3.36 -2.45 -24.23
CA ASP A 247 4.12 -3.02 -25.34
C ASP A 247 5.56 -3.38 -24.89
N LEU A 248 6.38 -4.00 -25.76
CA LEU A 248 7.77 -4.36 -25.46
C LEU A 248 8.66 -3.15 -25.16
N ARG A 249 8.25 -1.93 -25.52
CA ARG A 249 8.94 -0.69 -25.15
C ARG A 249 8.58 -0.24 -23.73
N GLY A 250 7.63 -0.92 -23.08
CA GLY A 250 7.11 -0.54 -21.78
C GLY A 250 6.19 0.68 -21.82
N TRP A 251 5.60 0.97 -22.98
CA TRP A 251 4.64 2.07 -23.17
C TRP A 251 3.21 1.56 -23.05
N PHE A 252 2.33 2.39 -22.50
CA PHE A 252 0.90 2.09 -22.43
C PHE A 252 0.33 1.85 -23.83
N GLY A 253 -0.49 0.81 -23.96
CA GLY A 253 -1.27 0.60 -25.19
C GLY A 253 -2.24 1.76 -25.46
N LEU A 254 -2.59 1.98 -26.74
CA LEU A 254 -3.40 3.11 -27.19
C LEU A 254 -4.74 3.25 -26.44
N LEU A 255 -5.35 2.14 -26.03
CA LEU A 255 -6.65 2.12 -25.35
C LEU A 255 -6.56 2.04 -23.83
N PHE A 256 -5.36 2.11 -23.25
CA PHE A 256 -5.16 1.99 -21.81
C PHE A 256 -5.83 0.74 -21.23
N ASP A 257 -5.67 -0.38 -21.92
CA ASP A 257 -6.23 -1.66 -21.49
C ASP A 257 -5.56 -2.10 -20.18
N ALA A 258 -6.39 -2.49 -19.21
CA ALA A 258 -5.96 -2.77 -17.85
C ALA A 258 -6.78 -3.92 -17.26
N ARG A 259 -6.20 -4.64 -16.32
CA ARG A 259 -6.83 -5.82 -15.71
C ARG A 259 -6.52 -5.91 -14.23
N LEU A 260 -7.53 -6.24 -13.43
CA LEU A 260 -7.34 -6.80 -12.10
C LEU A 260 -7.21 -8.31 -12.25
N TYR A 261 -6.06 -8.87 -11.86
CA TYR A 261 -5.83 -10.32 -11.82
C TYR A 261 -6.02 -10.86 -10.41
N ALA A 262 -6.55 -12.08 -10.30
CA ALA A 262 -6.41 -12.94 -9.14
C ALA A 262 -5.51 -14.13 -9.52
N ILE A 263 -4.47 -14.35 -8.73
CA ILE A 263 -3.44 -15.35 -9.01
C ILE A 263 -3.34 -16.27 -7.80
N ASP A 264 -3.56 -17.56 -8.02
CA ASP A 264 -3.31 -18.60 -7.05
C ASP A 264 -1.81 -18.92 -6.99
N VAL A 265 -1.29 -19.00 -5.78
CA VAL A 265 0.08 -19.35 -5.45
C VAL A 265 0.09 -20.75 -4.85
N ASP A 266 0.82 -21.65 -5.50
CA ASP A 266 1.02 -23.03 -5.08
C ASP A 266 2.53 -23.27 -5.07
N SER A 267 3.20 -22.83 -4.00
CA SER A 267 4.67 -22.85 -3.87
C SER A 267 5.27 -24.25 -3.95
N ASP A 268 4.52 -25.26 -3.51
CA ASP A 268 4.90 -26.67 -3.49
C ASP A 268 4.69 -27.37 -4.84
N ASN A 269 4.09 -26.71 -5.84
CA ASN A 269 3.87 -27.34 -7.13
C ASN A 269 5.21 -27.80 -7.73
N PRO A 270 5.35 -29.08 -8.14
CA PRO A 270 6.59 -29.60 -8.70
C PRO A 270 6.94 -28.97 -10.06
N ASN A 271 5.97 -28.37 -10.75
CA ASN A 271 6.17 -27.60 -11.98
C ASN A 271 6.24 -26.09 -11.64
N PRO A 272 7.42 -25.45 -11.75
CA PRO A 272 7.57 -24.02 -11.46
C PRO A 272 6.64 -23.11 -12.27
N GLU A 273 6.24 -23.51 -13.48
CA GLU A 273 5.32 -22.72 -14.32
C GLU A 273 3.87 -22.73 -13.81
N GLU A 274 3.53 -23.72 -12.99
CA GLU A 274 2.21 -23.92 -12.38
C GLU A 274 2.13 -23.37 -10.96
N ARG A 275 3.22 -22.87 -10.38
CA ARG A 275 3.20 -22.25 -9.04
C ARG A 275 2.47 -20.91 -8.99
N LEU A 276 2.31 -20.26 -10.14
CA LEU A 276 1.56 -19.00 -10.31
C LEU A 276 0.48 -19.17 -11.38
N GLN A 277 -0.77 -19.37 -10.94
CA GLN A 277 -1.90 -19.65 -11.82
C GLN A 277 -2.90 -18.51 -11.80
N VAL A 278 -3.29 -18.01 -12.97
CA VAL A 278 -4.36 -17.01 -13.06
C VAL A 278 -5.70 -17.70 -12.80
N ALA A 279 -6.30 -17.43 -11.64
CA ALA A 279 -7.62 -17.92 -11.29
C ALA A 279 -8.71 -17.22 -12.11
N TRP A 280 -8.62 -15.89 -12.18
CA TRP A 280 -9.46 -15.04 -13.01
C TRP A 280 -8.83 -13.67 -13.22
N HIS A 281 -9.37 -12.92 -14.17
CA HIS A 281 -9.07 -11.50 -14.32
C HIS A 281 -10.32 -10.72 -14.71
N ARG A 282 -10.26 -9.40 -14.52
CA ARG A 282 -11.31 -8.47 -14.89
C ARG A 282 -10.72 -7.26 -15.61
N GLY A 283 -11.17 -7.03 -16.84
CA GLY A 283 -10.81 -5.85 -17.61
C GLY A 283 -11.41 -4.54 -17.08
N PHE A 284 -10.64 -3.46 -17.17
CA PHE A 284 -11.05 -2.09 -16.93
C PHE A 284 -10.20 -1.13 -17.80
N GLY A 285 -10.48 0.18 -17.73
CA GLY A 285 -9.64 1.16 -18.41
C GLY A 285 -8.67 1.82 -17.43
N GLY A 286 -7.37 1.58 -17.63
CA GLY A 286 -6.30 2.09 -16.76
C GLY A 286 -5.80 3.49 -17.16
N PRO A 287 -4.67 3.95 -16.60
CA PRO A 287 -3.99 3.31 -15.47
C PRO A 287 -4.86 3.33 -14.20
N SER A 288 -4.45 2.54 -13.21
CA SER A 288 -4.97 2.52 -11.85
C SER A 288 -3.91 3.23 -11.03
N GLY A 289 -4.29 4.27 -10.31
CA GLY A 289 -3.35 5.05 -9.50
C GLY A 289 -3.27 4.59 -8.04
N ALA A 290 -4.14 3.68 -7.61
CA ALA A 290 -4.09 3.08 -6.28
C ALA A 290 -3.85 1.57 -6.31
N SER A 291 -3.09 1.11 -5.31
CA SER A 291 -3.00 -0.31 -4.96
C SER A 291 -4.38 -0.91 -4.67
N PRO A 292 -4.67 -2.15 -5.13
CA PRO A 292 -5.91 -2.83 -4.77
C PRO A 292 -5.98 -3.07 -3.26
N THR A 293 -7.10 -2.68 -2.64
CA THR A 293 -7.38 -2.92 -1.22
C THR A 293 -8.40 -4.04 -1.08
N LEU A 294 -8.14 -5.01 -0.21
CA LEU A 294 -9.04 -6.12 0.08
C LEU A 294 -9.78 -5.87 1.39
N ILE A 295 -11.11 -5.93 1.37
CA ILE A 295 -11.92 -5.97 2.60
C ILE A 295 -12.88 -7.16 2.49
N ASN A 296 -12.72 -8.13 3.40
CA ASN A 296 -13.36 -9.44 3.31
C ASN A 296 -13.00 -10.14 1.99
N ASP A 297 -14.00 -10.37 1.13
CA ASP A 297 -13.81 -10.98 -0.20
C ASP A 297 -13.89 -9.95 -1.33
N THR A 298 -13.93 -8.64 -1.01
CA THR A 298 -14.11 -7.59 -2.02
C THR A 298 -12.83 -6.80 -2.21
N ILE A 299 -12.37 -6.76 -3.47
CA ILE A 299 -11.24 -6.00 -3.92
C ILE A 299 -11.73 -4.64 -4.43
N PHE A 300 -11.19 -3.58 -3.84
CA PHE A 300 -11.41 -2.19 -4.24
C PHE A 300 -10.18 -1.69 -4.99
N PHE A 301 -10.40 -1.11 -6.16
CA PHE A 301 -9.33 -0.55 -6.99
C PHE A 301 -9.91 0.49 -7.93
N ASP A 302 -9.05 1.22 -8.61
CA ASP A 302 -9.46 2.29 -9.51
C ASP A 302 -9.03 2.09 -10.95
N GLY A 303 -9.53 2.95 -11.81
CA GLY A 303 -8.97 3.17 -13.12
C GLY A 303 -9.35 4.54 -13.62
N ASP A 304 -8.44 5.20 -14.33
CA ASP A 304 -8.65 6.50 -14.96
C ASP A 304 -9.79 6.50 -15.99
N ARG A 305 -10.27 5.32 -16.38
CA ARG A 305 -11.29 5.13 -17.39
C ARG A 305 -12.28 4.05 -16.96
N GLY A 306 -13.52 4.21 -17.42
CA GLY A 306 -14.57 3.22 -17.17
C GLY A 306 -14.37 1.90 -17.93
N GLN A 307 -13.62 1.93 -19.01
CA GLN A 307 -13.33 0.82 -19.91
C GLN A 307 -12.14 1.24 -20.80
N PRO A 308 -11.45 0.28 -21.47
CA PRO A 308 -10.39 0.61 -22.41
C PRO A 308 -10.88 1.64 -23.45
N SER A 309 -10.32 2.85 -23.40
CA SER A 309 -10.74 4.00 -24.21
C SER A 309 -9.75 5.15 -24.12
N LEU A 310 -9.88 6.15 -24.98
CA LEU A 310 -9.08 7.38 -24.90
C LEU A 310 -9.66 8.42 -23.93
N MET A 311 -10.92 8.27 -23.54
CA MET A 311 -11.65 9.27 -22.76
C MET A 311 -11.49 9.03 -21.27
N LEU A 312 -10.83 9.98 -20.59
CA LEU A 312 -10.68 9.98 -19.14
C LEU A 312 -12.06 10.06 -18.47
N ARG A 313 -12.37 9.01 -17.70
CA ARG A 313 -13.55 8.91 -16.84
C ARG A 313 -13.14 8.03 -15.66
N PRO A 314 -12.53 8.60 -14.62
CA PRO A 314 -12.04 7.83 -13.50
C PRO A 314 -13.18 7.09 -12.78
N HIS A 315 -12.93 5.88 -12.31
CA HIS A 315 -13.90 5.07 -11.56
C HIS A 315 -13.24 4.30 -10.43
N ILE A 316 -14.02 4.05 -9.38
CA ILE A 316 -13.73 3.03 -8.36
C ILE A 316 -14.55 1.79 -8.70
N TYR A 317 -13.93 0.64 -8.54
CA TYR A 317 -14.51 -0.67 -8.73
C TYR A 317 -14.52 -1.42 -7.41
N ALA A 318 -15.58 -2.17 -7.16
CA ALA A 318 -15.64 -3.18 -6.10
C ALA A 318 -15.92 -4.54 -6.73
N VAL A 319 -14.98 -5.46 -6.62
CA VAL A 319 -15.05 -6.79 -7.23
C VAL A 319 -14.94 -7.84 -6.13
N GLN A 320 -15.99 -8.62 -5.95
CA GLN A 320 -15.98 -9.75 -5.03
C GLN A 320 -15.30 -10.96 -5.67
N ASP A 321 -14.33 -11.55 -5.00
CA ASP A 321 -13.76 -12.83 -5.39
C ASP A 321 -14.75 -13.97 -5.13
N MET A 322 -15.10 -14.73 -6.17
CA MET A 322 -15.99 -15.90 -6.11
C MET A 322 -15.22 -17.22 -6.31
N GLY A 323 -13.90 -17.22 -6.10
CA GLY A 323 -13.05 -18.39 -6.32
C GLY A 323 -12.55 -18.45 -7.75
N SER A 324 -13.42 -18.73 -8.73
CA SER A 324 -13.02 -18.90 -10.13
C SER A 324 -13.36 -17.69 -11.03
N TYR A 325 -13.97 -16.65 -10.48
CA TYR A 325 -14.29 -15.41 -11.20
C TYR A 325 -14.47 -14.24 -10.24
N GLY A 326 -14.29 -13.01 -10.73
CA GLY A 326 -14.58 -11.79 -9.99
C GLY A 326 -15.96 -11.21 -10.30
N LYS A 327 -16.84 -11.08 -9.32
CA LYS A 327 -18.19 -10.49 -9.46
C LYS A 327 -18.14 -8.97 -9.22
N LEU A 328 -18.67 -8.16 -10.14
CA LEU A 328 -18.82 -6.71 -9.87
C LEU A 328 -19.89 -6.52 -8.80
N LYS A 329 -19.55 -5.93 -7.65
CA LYS A 329 -20.55 -5.43 -6.71
C LYS A 329 -21.09 -4.09 -7.20
N TRP A 330 -20.19 -3.15 -7.44
CA TRP A 330 -20.53 -1.82 -7.93
C TRP A 330 -19.34 -1.17 -8.62
N LYS A 331 -19.64 -0.09 -9.36
CA LYS A 331 -18.70 0.77 -10.04
C LYS A 331 -19.19 2.20 -9.94
N THR A 332 -18.37 3.10 -9.42
CA THR A 332 -18.73 4.50 -9.18
C THR A 332 -17.80 5.42 -9.96
N ALA A 333 -18.37 6.35 -10.73
CA ALA A 333 -17.60 7.37 -11.41
C ALA A 333 -17.04 8.39 -10.41
N MET A 334 -15.80 8.80 -10.62
CA MET A 334 -15.12 9.83 -9.84
C MET A 334 -14.94 11.09 -10.68
N PRO A 335 -14.87 12.27 -10.03
CA PRO A 335 -14.57 13.50 -10.74
C PRO A 335 -13.13 13.50 -11.27
N THR A 336 -12.20 12.88 -10.56
CA THR A 336 -10.76 12.84 -10.89
C THR A 336 -10.15 11.49 -10.57
N SER A 337 -8.93 11.27 -11.08
CA SER A 337 -8.09 10.12 -10.78
C SER A 337 -7.69 10.06 -9.31
N ILE A 338 -7.33 8.87 -8.84
CA ILE A 338 -6.75 8.64 -7.52
C ILE A 338 -5.24 8.56 -7.71
N ASP A 339 -4.49 9.21 -6.82
CA ASP A 339 -3.02 9.30 -6.95
C ASP A 339 -2.26 8.56 -5.84
N ALA A 340 -2.96 7.86 -4.93
CA ALA A 340 -2.34 7.26 -3.74
C ALA A 340 -2.90 5.87 -3.39
N ASN A 341 -3.89 5.79 -2.50
CA ASN A 341 -4.40 4.54 -1.92
C ASN A 341 -5.89 4.62 -1.58
N MET A 342 -6.42 3.47 -1.16
CA MET A 342 -7.78 3.34 -0.65
C MET A 342 -7.74 2.81 0.80
N ALA A 343 -7.77 3.70 1.79
CA ALA A 343 -7.66 3.29 3.19
C ALA A 343 -8.99 2.80 3.77
N SER A 344 -8.98 1.67 4.48
CA SER A 344 -10.16 1.13 5.16
C SER A 344 -10.48 1.91 6.44
N ASP A 345 -11.68 2.47 6.55
CA ASP A 345 -12.11 3.14 7.78
C ASP A 345 -12.65 2.10 8.78
N PRO A 346 -12.12 2.01 10.02
CA PRO A 346 -12.63 1.09 11.04
C PRO A 346 -14.11 1.31 11.40
N ARG A 347 -14.67 2.49 11.11
CA ARG A 347 -16.09 2.82 11.28
C ARG A 347 -16.94 2.36 10.09
N GLY A 348 -16.32 1.68 9.12
CA GLY A 348 -16.89 1.29 7.84
C GLY A 348 -16.64 2.31 6.75
N GLY A 349 -16.41 1.82 5.54
CA GLY A 349 -16.18 2.64 4.35
C GLY A 349 -14.71 2.64 3.91
N LEU A 350 -14.46 3.36 2.82
CA LEU A 350 -13.16 3.43 2.16
C LEU A 350 -12.81 4.89 1.91
N TRP A 351 -11.71 5.37 2.48
CA TRP A 351 -11.19 6.71 2.22
C TRP A 351 -10.36 6.73 0.96
N VAL A 352 -10.59 7.78 0.16
CA VAL A 352 -9.91 8.02 -1.10
C VAL A 352 -9.43 9.45 -1.16
N VAL A 353 -8.24 9.64 -1.72
CA VAL A 353 -7.65 10.94 -2.04
C VAL A 353 -8.27 11.50 -3.33
N ASP A 354 -8.88 12.67 -3.25
CA ASP A 354 -9.34 13.47 -4.40
C ASP A 354 -8.45 14.72 -4.49
N THR A 355 -7.27 14.53 -5.08
CA THR A 355 -6.17 15.51 -5.11
C THR A 355 -6.62 16.83 -5.72
N TYR A 356 -7.25 16.78 -6.89
CA TYR A 356 -7.63 17.98 -7.65
C TYR A 356 -8.69 18.82 -6.94
N LEU A 357 -9.64 18.19 -6.24
CA LEU A 357 -10.65 18.92 -5.48
C LEU A 357 -10.22 19.20 -4.03
N GLY A 358 -8.98 18.85 -3.67
CA GLY A 358 -8.39 19.17 -2.38
C GLY A 358 -9.12 18.53 -1.19
N ARG A 359 -9.61 17.30 -1.37
CA ARG A 359 -10.47 16.65 -0.37
C ARG A 359 -10.18 15.16 -0.21
N LEU A 360 -10.56 14.63 0.94
CA LEU A 360 -10.68 13.19 1.18
C LEU A 360 -12.16 12.81 1.06
N VAL A 361 -12.46 11.65 0.48
CA VAL A 361 -13.83 11.17 0.28
C VAL A 361 -13.96 9.76 0.83
N ARG A 362 -14.93 9.54 1.72
CA ARG A 362 -15.28 8.21 2.23
C ARG A 362 -16.42 7.62 1.40
N TYR A 363 -16.20 6.46 0.84
CA TYR A 363 -17.21 5.69 0.09
C TYR A 363 -17.73 4.52 0.90
N SER A 364 -18.99 4.14 0.68
CA SER A 364 -19.56 2.90 1.20
C SER A 364 -18.96 1.70 0.48
N ILE A 365 -18.41 0.74 1.24
CA ILE A 365 -17.94 -0.55 0.71
C ILE A 365 -19.08 -1.38 0.09
N GLU A 366 -20.32 -1.17 0.50
CA GLU A 366 -21.47 -1.93 0.01
C GLU A 366 -22.09 -1.35 -1.25
N THR A 367 -22.18 -0.02 -1.36
CA THR A 367 -22.94 0.62 -2.44
C THR A 367 -22.13 1.55 -3.32
N GLY A 368 -20.87 1.82 -2.99
CA GLY A 368 -20.04 2.80 -3.69
C GLY A 368 -20.56 4.24 -3.62
N LYS A 369 -21.48 4.54 -2.69
CA LYS A 369 -22.00 5.90 -2.47
C LYS A 369 -21.07 6.67 -1.55
N ILE A 370 -20.96 7.98 -1.77
CA ILE A 370 -20.22 8.86 -0.87
C ILE A 370 -20.96 8.94 0.48
N ILE A 371 -20.25 8.66 1.55
CA ILE A 371 -20.70 8.80 2.93
C ILE A 371 -20.27 10.16 3.48
N GLU A 372 -19.01 10.54 3.23
CA GLU A 372 -18.37 11.64 3.94
C GLU A 372 -17.32 12.33 3.06
N LYS A 373 -17.06 13.60 3.33
CA LYS A 373 -16.02 14.39 2.66
C LYS A 373 -15.29 15.26 3.67
N ILE A 374 -13.97 15.33 3.55
CA ILE A 374 -13.13 16.23 4.33
C ILE A 374 -12.45 17.20 3.37
N ASN A 375 -12.68 18.50 3.53
CA ASN A 375 -11.99 19.53 2.76
C ASN A 375 -10.65 19.84 3.43
N VAL A 376 -9.56 19.35 2.85
CA VAL A 376 -8.21 19.49 3.42
C VAL A 376 -7.79 20.96 3.47
N ASN A 377 -8.14 21.74 2.44
CA ASN A 377 -7.84 23.16 2.42
C ASN A 377 -8.53 23.93 3.57
N ALA A 378 -9.78 23.61 3.84
CA ALA A 378 -10.54 24.21 4.94
C ALA A 378 -10.05 23.76 6.33
N LEU A 379 -9.46 22.56 6.44
CA LEU A 379 -8.84 22.08 7.67
C LEU A 379 -7.51 22.77 7.95
N VAL A 380 -6.64 22.93 6.93
CA VAL A 380 -5.32 23.51 7.13
C VAL A 380 -5.40 25.01 7.47
N GLN A 381 -6.36 25.75 6.90
CA GLN A 381 -6.59 27.18 7.18
C GLN A 381 -5.34 28.07 6.97
N GLU A 382 -4.52 27.74 5.98
CA GLU A 382 -3.37 28.55 5.56
C GLU A 382 -3.62 29.09 4.15
N PRO A 383 -2.91 30.15 3.71
CA PRO A 383 -3.15 30.66 2.38
C PRO A 383 -2.77 29.62 1.28
N GLY A 384 -3.35 29.77 0.09
CA GLY A 384 -3.17 28.80 -1.01
C GLY A 384 -4.23 27.70 -1.01
N TRP A 385 -4.12 26.79 -1.98
CA TRP A 385 -5.02 25.64 -2.14
C TRP A 385 -4.28 24.36 -1.75
N HIS A 386 -4.60 23.81 -0.60
CA HIS A 386 -3.97 22.59 -0.09
C HIS A 386 -4.68 21.35 -0.63
N THR A 387 -3.92 20.47 -1.24
CA THR A 387 -4.39 19.15 -1.68
C THR A 387 -3.77 18.07 -0.80
N PRO A 388 -4.52 17.00 -0.48
CA PRO A 388 -3.89 15.80 0.06
C PRO A 388 -2.84 15.29 -0.93
N SER A 389 -1.66 14.90 -0.45
CA SER A 389 -0.52 14.55 -1.31
C SER A 389 0.23 13.27 -0.89
N SER A 390 -0.19 12.61 0.18
CA SER A 390 0.37 11.32 0.62
C SER A 390 -0.63 10.18 0.49
N ILE A 391 -0.12 8.98 0.73
CA ILE A 391 -0.91 7.85 1.22
C ILE A 391 -1.64 8.26 2.51
N ILE A 392 -2.89 7.83 2.63
CA ILE A 392 -3.68 7.91 3.85
C ILE A 392 -3.24 6.77 4.77
N THR A 393 -2.78 7.08 5.98
CA THR A 393 -2.59 6.07 7.03
C THR A 393 -3.59 6.30 8.15
N ILE A 394 -4.27 5.24 8.59
CA ILE A 394 -5.19 5.29 9.73
C ILE A 394 -4.53 4.62 10.93
N SER A 395 -4.45 5.38 12.01
CA SER A 395 -3.88 4.99 13.29
C SER A 395 -4.95 5.04 14.39
N GLY A 396 -4.59 4.77 15.63
CA GLY A 396 -5.48 4.77 16.78
C GLY A 396 -6.11 3.40 17.00
N ASN A 397 -7.41 3.37 17.27
CA ASN A 397 -8.16 2.13 17.47
C ASN A 397 -9.54 2.23 16.82
N GLU A 398 -10.31 1.14 16.82
CA GLU A 398 -11.65 1.06 16.20
C GLU A 398 -12.61 2.14 16.73
N THR A 399 -12.50 2.49 18.01
CA THR A 399 -13.39 3.48 18.65
C THR A 399 -12.93 4.92 18.46
N ARG A 400 -11.67 5.15 18.09
CA ARG A 400 -11.08 6.47 17.83
C ARG A 400 -10.00 6.38 16.75
N PRO A 401 -10.39 6.15 15.49
CA PRO A 401 -9.46 6.16 14.37
C PRO A 401 -8.99 7.58 14.05
N ILE A 402 -7.68 7.71 13.85
CA ILE A 402 -7.01 8.95 13.49
C ILE A 402 -6.41 8.83 12.10
N LEU A 403 -6.78 9.73 11.21
CA LEU A 403 -6.26 9.77 9.84
C LEU A 403 -5.03 10.67 9.78
N LEU A 404 -3.92 10.13 9.26
CA LEU A 404 -2.67 10.82 8.95
C LEU A 404 -2.57 11.01 7.44
N VAL A 405 -2.29 12.24 7.01
CA VAL A 405 -2.11 12.58 5.59
C VAL A 405 -1.22 13.82 5.46
N SER A 406 -0.53 13.98 4.34
CA SER A 406 0.13 15.23 3.98
C SER A 406 -0.82 16.17 3.24
N ALA A 407 -0.62 17.46 3.44
CA ALA A 407 -1.36 18.51 2.76
C ALA A 407 -0.37 19.50 2.12
N THR A 408 -0.36 19.57 0.80
CA THR A 408 0.55 20.45 0.05
C THR A 408 -0.23 21.54 -0.67
N ALA A 409 0.17 22.80 -0.47
CA ALA A 409 -0.28 23.91 -1.30
C ALA A 409 0.84 24.35 -2.25
N ILE A 410 0.58 24.23 -3.55
CA ILE A 410 1.46 24.78 -4.60
C ILE A 410 0.96 26.18 -4.94
N ARG A 411 1.82 27.18 -4.73
CA ARG A 411 1.63 28.57 -5.14
C ARG A 411 2.66 28.92 -6.21
N LEU A 412 2.45 30.05 -6.88
CA LEU A 412 3.44 30.57 -7.82
C LEU A 412 4.80 30.75 -7.09
N PHE A 413 5.78 29.93 -7.47
CA PHE A 413 7.15 29.86 -6.91
C PHE A 413 7.34 29.35 -5.48
N LYS A 414 6.26 29.03 -4.73
CA LYS A 414 6.36 28.52 -3.36
C LYS A 414 5.44 27.34 -3.14
N SER A 415 5.86 26.44 -2.26
CA SER A 415 5.06 25.32 -1.77
C SER A 415 5.10 25.33 -0.25
N ASN A 416 3.97 25.06 0.37
CA ASN A 416 3.90 24.73 1.80
C ASN A 416 3.41 23.30 1.91
N THR A 417 4.14 22.48 2.64
CA THR A 417 3.73 21.11 2.92
C THR A 417 3.57 20.89 4.41
N TYR A 418 2.46 20.27 4.78
CA TYR A 418 2.13 19.90 6.15
C TYR A 418 1.94 18.38 6.25
N VAL A 419 2.15 17.83 7.43
CA VAL A 419 1.55 16.56 7.86
C VAL A 419 0.48 16.90 8.88
N ILE A 420 -0.69 16.30 8.74
CA ILE A 420 -1.86 16.57 9.59
C ILE A 420 -2.42 15.29 10.18
N ALA A 421 -2.96 15.37 11.38
CA ALA A 421 -3.74 14.33 12.01
C ALA A 421 -5.19 14.77 12.22
N ILE A 422 -6.13 13.91 11.83
CA ILE A 422 -7.56 14.18 11.85
C ILE A 422 -8.26 13.12 12.69
N ASP A 423 -8.92 13.53 13.77
CA ASP A 423 -9.78 12.63 14.55
C ASP A 423 -11.09 12.42 13.79
N LEU A 424 -11.27 11.20 13.29
CA LEU A 424 -12.41 10.87 12.46
C LEU A 424 -13.70 10.77 13.28
N GLN A 425 -13.66 10.46 14.58
CA GLN A 425 -14.85 10.35 15.42
C GLN A 425 -15.40 11.70 15.84
N GLN A 426 -14.51 12.67 16.05
CA GLN A 426 -14.88 14.01 16.50
C GLN A 426 -15.21 14.93 15.32
N ASN A 427 -16.11 14.53 14.42
CA ASN A 427 -16.51 15.35 13.26
C ASN A 427 -15.32 15.80 12.39
N ASN A 428 -14.35 14.90 12.17
CA ASN A 428 -13.13 15.16 11.41
C ASN A 428 -12.33 16.37 11.91
N THR A 429 -12.23 16.55 13.23
CA THR A 429 -11.45 17.64 13.81
C THR A 429 -9.97 17.44 13.55
N LEU A 430 -9.30 18.52 13.14
CA LEU A 430 -7.84 18.57 13.08
C LEU A 430 -7.29 18.51 14.51
N LEU A 431 -6.54 17.45 14.83
CA LEU A 431 -5.86 17.32 16.13
C LEU A 431 -4.61 18.18 16.17
N TRP A 432 -3.79 18.07 15.13
CA TRP A 432 -2.59 18.87 14.95
C TRP A 432 -2.22 18.93 13.47
N LYS A 433 -1.45 19.96 13.13
CA LYS A 433 -0.77 20.11 11.84
C LYS A 433 0.66 20.53 12.10
N LEU A 434 1.60 19.97 11.36
CA LEU A 434 3.01 20.34 11.42
C LEU A 434 3.51 20.72 10.04
N LYS A 435 4.12 21.90 9.91
CA LYS A 435 4.74 22.35 8.67
C LYS A 435 6.07 21.61 8.49
N ILE A 436 6.20 20.86 7.41
CA ILE A 436 7.42 20.11 7.08
C ILE A 436 8.37 20.95 6.25
N ALA A 437 7.83 21.64 5.25
CA ALA A 437 8.66 22.42 4.33
C ALA A 437 7.97 23.67 3.82
N GLU A 438 8.79 24.71 3.60
CA GLU A 438 8.52 25.79 2.66
C GLU A 438 9.58 25.73 1.57
N ALA A 439 9.20 25.33 0.36
CA ALA A 439 10.16 25.12 -0.72
C ALA A 439 9.73 25.79 -2.01
N THR A 440 10.70 26.08 -2.89
CA THR A 440 10.41 26.44 -4.27
C THR A 440 10.00 25.19 -5.05
N PHE A 441 9.33 25.36 -6.19
CA PHE A 441 8.88 24.24 -7.03
C PHE A 441 10.03 23.28 -7.44
N ALA A 442 11.27 23.77 -7.51
CA ALA A 442 12.44 22.94 -7.84
C ALA A 442 12.89 22.01 -6.69
N ASN A 443 12.43 22.26 -5.46
CA ASN A 443 12.87 21.54 -4.26
C ASN A 443 11.67 21.06 -3.43
N LEU A 444 10.62 20.57 -4.09
CA LEU A 444 9.42 20.06 -3.42
C LEU A 444 9.78 18.95 -2.42
N GLN A 445 9.54 19.23 -1.14
CA GLN A 445 9.62 18.28 -0.05
C GLN A 445 8.22 17.83 0.34
N ILE A 446 7.78 16.74 -0.28
CA ILE A 446 6.43 16.21 -0.13
C ILE A 446 6.54 14.84 0.54
N PRO A 447 5.89 14.63 1.70
CA PRO A 447 5.66 13.29 2.22
C PRO A 447 4.64 12.63 1.32
N LEU A 448 5.10 11.78 0.39
CA LEU A 448 4.22 10.99 -0.48
C LEU A 448 3.86 9.63 0.14
N GLY A 449 4.72 9.11 1.02
CA GLY A 449 4.62 7.77 1.57
C GLY A 449 3.64 7.62 2.74
N GLN A 450 3.70 6.46 3.39
CA GLN A 450 2.90 6.10 4.55
C GLN A 450 3.53 6.54 5.88
N TYR A 451 2.77 6.45 6.97
CA TYR A 451 3.14 6.95 8.30
C TYR A 451 3.20 5.83 9.36
N PRO A 452 4.23 4.96 9.35
CA PRO A 452 4.43 4.00 10.42
C PRO A 452 4.64 4.71 11.77
N VAL A 453 4.22 4.00 12.82
CA VAL A 453 4.39 4.44 14.20
C VAL A 453 5.38 3.52 14.90
N LEU A 454 6.41 4.10 15.48
CA LEU A 454 7.30 3.44 16.44
C LEU A 454 6.81 3.70 17.88
N LEU A 455 7.08 2.78 18.80
CA LEU A 455 6.62 2.89 20.19
C LEU A 455 7.71 2.46 21.18
N LYS A 456 8.08 3.35 22.09
CA LYS A 456 8.99 3.06 23.20
C LYS A 456 8.42 3.63 24.49
N ASP A 457 8.30 2.80 25.52
CA ASP A 457 7.74 3.19 26.83
C ASP A 457 6.36 3.87 26.73
N GLY A 458 5.52 3.39 25.80
CA GLY A 458 4.18 3.94 25.55
C GLY A 458 4.16 5.29 24.81
N LYS A 459 5.32 5.82 24.40
CA LYS A 459 5.43 7.07 23.64
C LYS A 459 5.50 6.77 22.14
N PRO A 460 4.50 7.21 21.35
CA PRO A 460 4.51 6.98 19.92
C PRO A 460 5.41 7.99 19.18
N ARG A 461 6.03 7.56 18.09
CA ARG A 461 6.70 8.41 17.10
C ARG A 461 6.21 8.06 15.71
N ILE A 462 5.71 9.05 14.97
CA ILE A 462 5.36 8.87 13.56
C ILE A 462 6.63 9.10 12.75
N VAL A 463 7.00 8.15 11.90
CA VAL A 463 8.21 8.26 11.06
C VAL A 463 7.82 8.21 9.60
N PHE A 464 8.40 9.07 8.77
CA PHE A 464 8.14 9.08 7.33
C PHE A 464 9.30 9.74 6.56
N ALA A 465 9.36 9.47 5.27
CA ALA A 465 10.27 10.13 4.34
C ALA A 465 9.55 11.14 3.44
N THR A 466 10.31 12.07 2.88
CA THR A 466 9.82 13.05 1.91
C THR A 466 10.60 12.95 0.61
N THR A 467 10.02 13.44 -0.49
CA THR A 467 10.79 13.69 -1.71
C THR A 467 11.86 14.74 -1.42
N ARG A 468 13.13 14.47 -1.69
CA ARG A 468 14.24 15.44 -1.56
C ARG A 468 14.49 16.08 -0.18
N GLY A 469 13.83 15.59 0.86
CA GLY A 469 13.79 16.23 2.16
C GLY A 469 14.05 15.28 3.32
N GLY A 470 14.68 14.12 3.11
CA GLY A 470 15.10 13.26 4.20
C GLY A 470 13.96 12.51 4.91
N VAL A 471 14.32 11.97 6.08
CA VAL A 471 13.44 11.22 7.00
C VAL A 471 13.15 12.05 8.24
N TRP A 472 11.91 12.02 8.68
CA TRP A 472 11.37 12.81 9.78
C TRP A 472 10.76 11.88 10.81
N ALA A 473 10.94 12.20 12.09
CA ALA A 473 10.12 11.64 13.16
C ALA A 473 9.42 12.71 13.96
N LEU A 474 8.12 12.51 14.16
CA LEU A 474 7.24 13.38 14.94
C LEU A 474 6.85 12.70 16.23
N GLY A 475 6.86 13.44 17.32
CA GLY A 475 6.51 12.94 18.65
C GLY A 475 6.11 14.07 19.59
N GLU A 476 5.68 13.71 20.79
CA GLU A 476 5.38 14.67 21.85
C GLU A 476 6.70 15.17 22.48
N THR A 477 6.80 16.49 22.70
CA THR A 477 7.94 17.14 23.37
C THR A 477 7.56 17.89 24.63
#